data_AF-A0ABD6YMN3-F1
#
_entry.id   AF-A0ABD6YMN3-F1
#
_cell.length_a   1.000
_cell.length_b   1.000
_cell.length_c   1.000
_cell.angle_alpha   90.00
_cell.angle_beta   90.00
_cell.angle_gamma   90.00
#
_symmetry.space_group_name_H-M   'P 1'
#
loop_
_entity.id
_entity.type
_entity.pdbx_description
1 polymer ?
#
loop_
_entity_poly.entity_id
_entity_poly.type
_entity_poly.pdbx_seq_one_letter_code
_entity_poly.pdbx_strand_id
1 'polypeptide(L)' 'MKKYYVNTNAQSNGDHEVHHENCEFLPKPENRKYLGEFYSCDDAVREAKKTYSQANGCKTCSKDCHTS' A
#
# COMPACT_ATOMS: atom_id res chain seq x y z
N MET A 1 0.07 -1.96 -15.68
CA MET A 1 0.79 -1.39 -14.53
C MET A 1 -0.07 -0.30 -13.90
N LYS A 2 0.12 -0.04 -12.61
CA LYS A 2 -0.52 1.05 -11.87
C LYS A 2 0.50 1.68 -10.94
N LYS A 3 0.36 2.96 -10.58
CA LYS A 3 1.15 3.55 -9.49
C LYS A 3 0.65 3.04 -8.16
N TYR A 4 1.59 2.66 -7.30
CA TYR A 4 1.31 2.24 -5.94
C TYR A 4 1.89 3.18 -4.91
N TYR A 5 1.20 3.23 -3.78
CA TYR A 5 1.52 4.08 -2.65
C TYR A 5 1.32 3.30 -1.36
N VAL A 6 2.18 3.52 -0.37
CA VAL A 6 1.97 3.04 0.99
C VAL A 6 1.45 4.18 1.86
N ASN A 7 0.46 3.91 2.70
CA ASN A 7 0.03 4.83 3.74
C ASN A 7 1.15 4.98 4.77
N THR A 8 1.62 6.20 5.01
CA THR A 8 2.68 6.47 5.98
C THR A 8 2.19 6.44 7.42
N ASN A 9 0.87 6.43 7.62
CA ASN A 9 0.25 6.22 8.92
C ASN A 9 -0.09 4.75 9.08
N ALA A 10 0.42 4.14 10.15
CA ALA A 10 0.05 2.78 10.51
C ALA A 10 -1.42 2.73 10.93
N GLN A 11 -2.10 1.64 10.58
CA GLN A 11 -3.40 1.28 11.13
C GLN A 11 -3.26 0.90 12.62
N SER A 12 -4.40 0.73 13.30
CA SER A 12 -4.41 0.35 14.73
C SER A 12 -3.71 -0.98 15.02
N ASN A 13 -3.60 -1.88 14.03
CA ASN A 13 -2.87 -3.14 14.13
C ASN A 13 -1.37 -3.00 13.82
N GLY A 14 -0.90 -1.82 13.41
CA GLY A 14 0.48 -1.56 12.99
C GLY A 14 0.72 -1.62 11.48
N ASP A 15 -0.26 -2.05 10.66
CA ASP A 15 -0.07 -2.20 9.21
C ASP A 15 -0.01 -0.84 8.51
N HIS A 16 0.97 -0.71 7.63
CA HIS A 16 0.96 0.30 6.58
C HIS A 16 0.30 -0.25 5.32
N GLU A 17 -0.90 0.25 4.99
CA GLU A 17 -1.65 -0.23 3.82
C GLU A 17 -1.06 0.24 2.49
N VAL A 18 -1.01 -0.68 1.52
CA VAL A 18 -0.57 -0.43 0.14
C VAL A 18 -1.77 -0.30 -0.79
N HIS A 19 -1.85 0.84 -1.48
CA HIS A 19 -2.94 1.21 -2.37
C HIS A 19 -2.43 1.45 -3.79
N HIS A 20 -3.25 1.17 -4.80
CA HIS A 20 -3.03 1.68 -6.15
C HIS A 20 -3.69 3.06 -6.36
N GLU A 21 -3.24 3.80 -7.37
CA GLU A 21 -3.66 5.18 -7.67
C GLU A 21 -5.18 5.42 -7.79
N ASN A 22 -5.95 4.41 -8.20
CA ASN A 22 -7.41 4.51 -8.35
C ASN A 22 -8.20 4.06 -7.11
N CYS A 23 -7.58 3.98 -5.93
CA CYS A 23 -8.29 3.58 -4.71
C CYS A 23 -9.19 4.71 -4.19
N GLU A 24 -10.44 4.40 -3.82
CA GLU A 24 -11.35 5.37 -3.19
C GLU A 24 -10.84 5.84 -1.82
N PHE A 25 -10.11 4.98 -1.11
CA PHE A 25 -9.48 5.26 0.18
C PHE A 25 -8.00 5.60 0.05
N LEU A 26 -7.56 6.09 -1.11
CA LEU A 26 -6.16 6.46 -1.30
C LEU A 26 -5.79 7.55 -0.27
N PRO A 27 -4.74 7.36 0.54
CA PRO A 27 -4.38 8.36 1.53
C PRO A 27 -4.03 9.70 0.88
N LYS A 28 -4.19 10.79 1.64
CA LYS A 28 -3.81 12.13 1.18
C LYS A 28 -2.33 12.17 0.79
N PRO A 29 -1.91 13.05 -0.13
CA PRO A 29 -0.52 13.14 -0.59
C PRO A 29 0.52 13.22 0.54
N GLU A 30 0.22 13.92 1.62
CA GLU A 30 1.07 14.06 2.81
C GLU A 30 1.17 12.79 3.67
N ASN A 31 0.21 11.86 3.52
CA ASN A 31 0.10 10.61 4.27
C ASN A 31 0.40 9.38 3.41
N ARG A 32 1.03 9.57 2.25
CA ARG A 32 1.42 8.46 1.38
C ARG A 32 2.82 8.63 0.82
N LYS A 33 3.51 7.51 0.67
CA LYS A 33 4.79 7.43 -0.02
C LYS A 33 4.60 6.69 -1.33
N TYR A 34 5.11 7.27 -2.42
CA TYR A 34 5.13 6.61 -3.71
C TYR A 34 6.12 5.43 -3.70
N LEU A 35 5.66 4.27 -4.16
CA LEU A 35 6.43 3.04 -4.19
C LEU A 35 7.00 2.75 -5.58
N GLY A 36 6.31 3.19 -6.64
CA GLY A 36 6.64 2.85 -8.02
C GLY A 36 5.42 2.40 -8.81
N GLU A 37 5.65 1.98 -10.05
CA GLU A 37 4.64 1.36 -10.91
C GLU A 37 4.84 -0.15 -10.94
N PHE A 38 3.78 -0.90 -10.65
CA PHE A 38 3.82 -2.36 -10.57
C PHE A 38 2.65 -2.98 -11.32
N TYR A 39 2.78 -4.26 -11.68
CA TYR A 39 1.70 -5.03 -12.30
C TYR A 39 0.72 -5.60 -11.26
N SER A 40 1.23 -6.01 -10.09
CA SER A 40 0.41 -6.48 -8.96
C SER A 40 0.75 -5.72 -7.67
N CYS A 41 -0.08 -5.92 -6.65
CA CYS A 41 0.15 -5.37 -5.33
C CYS A 41 1.30 -6.09 -4.59
N ASP A 42 1.70 -7.31 -5.00
CA ASP A 42 2.72 -8.10 -4.28
C ASP A 42 4.09 -7.41 -4.34
N ASP A 43 4.47 -6.96 -5.53
CA ASP A 43 5.72 -6.21 -5.73
C ASP A 43 5.67 -4.87 -4.99
N ALA A 44 4.52 -4.21 -4.97
CA ALA A 44 4.33 -2.97 -4.23
C ALA A 44 4.42 -3.18 -2.71
N VAL A 45 3.81 -4.23 -2.16
CA VAL A 45 3.91 -4.60 -0.74
C VAL A 45 5.35 -4.96 -0.38
N ARG A 46 6.05 -5.70 -1.24
CA ARG A 46 7.48 -6.02 -1.04
C ARG A 46 8.35 -4.76 -1.03
N GLU A 47 8.06 -3.79 -1.90
CA GLU A 47 8.73 -2.49 -1.89
C GLU A 47 8.43 -1.70 -0.61
N ALA A 48 7.16 -1.64 -0.20
CA ALA A 48 6.74 -0.97 1.03
C ALA A 48 7.46 -1.54 2.26
N LYS A 49 7.61 -2.88 2.33
CA LYS A 49 8.30 -3.60 3.41
C LYS A 49 9.77 -3.25 3.60
N LYS A 50 10.42 -2.63 2.60
CA LYS A 50 11.78 -2.10 2.76
C LYS A 50 11.85 -0.89 3.69
N THR A 51 10.76 -0.13 3.81
CA THR A 51 10.67 1.04 4.70
C THR A 51 9.82 0.73 5.93
N TYR A 52 8.69 0.05 5.75
CA TYR A 52 7.71 -0.26 6.78
C TYR A 52 7.65 -1.77 6.97
N SER A 53 8.37 -2.30 7.96
CA SER A 53 8.49 -3.76 8.19
C SER A 53 7.14 -4.48 8.24
N GLN A 54 6.11 -3.77 8.70
CA GLN A 54 4.73 -4.20 8.70
C GLN A 54 3.91 -3.41 7.65
N ALA A 55 3.75 -4.00 6.47
CA ALA A 55 2.94 -3.46 5.39
C ALA A 55 2.08 -4.55 4.75
N ASN A 56 0.86 -4.18 4.35
CA ASN A 56 -0.18 -5.11 3.89
C ASN A 56 -0.97 -4.46 2.74
N GLY A 57 -1.65 -5.26 1.91
CA GLY A 57 -2.51 -4.72 0.87
C GLY A 57 -3.73 -4.00 1.46
N CYS A 58 -4.16 -2.90 0.85
CA CYS A 58 -5.47 -2.33 1.16
C CYS A 58 -6.60 -3.29 0.74
N LYS A 59 -7.52 -3.59 1.66
CA LYS A 59 -8.68 -4.48 1.43
C LYS A 59 -9.61 -4.06 0.28
N THR A 60 -9.55 -2.81 -0.18
CA THR A 60 -10.44 -2.30 -1.23
C THR A 60 -9.82 -2.41 -2.62
N CYS A 61 -8.54 -2.06 -2.75
CA CYS A 61 -7.88 -1.92 -4.05
C CYS A 61 -6.69 -2.88 -4.28
N SER A 62 -6.22 -3.56 -3.23
CA SER A 62 -5.10 -4.49 -3.25
C SER A 62 -5.49 -5.80 -2.54
N LYS A 63 -6.71 -6.29 -2.81
CA LYS A 63 -7.33 -7.45 -2.14
C LYS A 63 -6.47 -8.71 -2.17
N ASP A 64 -5.85 -8.97 -3.31
CA ASP A 64 -5.02 -10.16 -3.52
C ASP A 64 -3.81 -10.21 -2.57
N CYS A 65 -3.39 -9.05 -2.06
CA CYS A 65 -2.26 -8.90 -1.15
C CYS A 65 -2.68 -8.47 0.27
N HIS A 66 -3.98 -8.49 0.57
CA HIS A 66 -4.52 -8.21 1.91
C HIS A 66 -4.65 -9.54 2.67
N THR A 67 -3.63 -9.90 3.44
CA THR A 67 -3.49 -11.27 3.99
C THR A 67 -3.76 -11.40 5.48
N SER A 68 -4.09 -10.31 6.17
CA SER A 68 -4.34 -10.26 7.61
C SER A 68 -5.27 -9.13 7.99
#